data_AF-A0A1H4S801-F1
#
_entry.id   AF-A0A1H4S801-F1
#
_cell.length_a   1.000
_cell.length_b   1.000
_cell.length_c   1.000
_cell.angle_alpha   90.00
_cell.angle_beta   90.00
_cell.angle_gamma   90.00
#
_symmetry.space_group_name_H-M   'P 1'
#
loop_
_entity.id
_entity.type
_entity.pdbx_description
1 polymer ?
#
loop_
_entity_poly.entity_id
_entity_poly.type
_entity_poly.pdbx_seq_one_letter_code
_entity_poly.pdbx_strand_id
1 'polypeptide(L)'
;MADTLTPLLIDFLEWLADAPRPYAEVMEAWRTSCPRLTVWEDATDGGYVARKPMAGQTPLIELTIRGKEFLATHPRIRSAQHIRDSAGHRIER
;
A
#
# COMPACT_ATOMS: atom_id res chain seq x y z
N MET A 1 -13.90 -15.47 4.91
CA MET A 1 -14.16 -14.30 4.02
C MET A 1 -12.93 -13.38 3.95
N ALA A 2 -11.71 -13.92 3.86
CA ALA A 2 -10.47 -13.15 3.70
C ALA A 2 -9.92 -13.24 2.26
N ASP A 3 -10.42 -14.19 1.47
CA ASP A 3 -9.84 -14.56 0.18
C ASP A 3 -9.98 -13.48 -0.91
N THR A 4 -10.94 -12.56 -0.79
CA THR A 4 -11.13 -11.46 -1.75
C THR A 4 -10.22 -10.27 -1.47
N LEU A 5 -9.76 -10.09 -0.22
CA LEU A 5 -8.93 -8.95 0.19
C LEU A 5 -7.44 -9.22 -0.01
N THR A 6 -7.03 -10.49 0.04
CA THR A 6 -5.63 -10.89 -0.17
C THR A 6 -5.02 -10.31 -1.46
N PRO A 7 -5.68 -10.34 -2.64
CA PRO A 7 -5.11 -9.76 -3.86
C PRO A 7 -4.89 -8.24 -3.76
N LEU A 8 -5.84 -7.51 -3.17
CA LEU A 8 -5.77 -6.05 -2.98
C LEU A 8 -4.77 -5.65 -1.88
N LEU A 9 -4.59 -6.51 -0.87
CA LEU A 9 -3.55 -6.34 0.15
C LEU A 9 -2.17 -6.51 -0.48
N ILE A 10 -1.96 -7.55 -1.29
CA ILE A 10 -0.74 -7.66 -2.10
C ILE A 10 -0.63 -6.40 -2.99
N ASP A 11 -1.76 -5.92 -3.57
CA ASP A 11 -2.02 -4.62 -4.28
C ASP A 11 -1.12 -3.54 -3.72
N PHE A 12 -1.50 -3.27 -2.49
CA PHE A 12 -1.02 -2.20 -1.67
C PHE A 12 0.42 -2.40 -1.25
N LEU A 13 0.79 -3.61 -0.82
CA LEU A 13 2.13 -3.88 -0.32
C LEU A 13 3.19 -3.76 -1.42
N GLU A 14 2.96 -4.26 -2.64
CA GLU A 14 3.95 -4.07 -3.73
C GLU A 14 4.07 -2.60 -4.14
N TRP A 15 2.97 -1.84 -4.12
CA TRP A 15 3.02 -0.41 -4.41
C TRP A 15 3.86 0.38 -3.40
N LEU A 16 3.90 -0.06 -2.13
CA LEU A 16 4.81 0.44 -1.10
C LEU A 16 6.22 -0.16 -1.17
N ALA A 17 6.39 -1.33 -1.79
CA ALA A 17 7.71 -1.94 -2.00
C ALA A 17 8.56 -1.14 -2.98
N ASP A 18 7.93 -0.49 -3.96
CA ASP A 18 8.59 0.38 -4.94
C ASP A 18 9.26 1.59 -4.27
N ALA A 19 8.55 2.27 -3.36
CA ALA A 19 9.10 3.34 -2.53
C ALA A 19 8.24 3.58 -1.28
N PRO A 20 8.83 3.96 -0.13
CA PRO A 20 8.09 4.53 0.99
C PRO A 20 7.35 5.80 0.59
N ARG A 21 6.10 5.96 1.04
CA ARG A 21 5.22 7.07 0.59
C ARG A 21 4.60 7.82 1.76
N PRO A 22 4.35 9.14 1.66
CA PRO A 22 3.68 9.90 2.70
C PRO A 22 2.28 9.35 3.00
N TYR A 23 1.87 9.37 4.27
CA TYR A 23 0.54 8.92 4.69
C TYR A 23 -0.60 9.59 3.90
N ALA A 24 -0.47 10.88 3.59
CA ALA A 24 -1.48 11.59 2.79
C ALA A 24 -1.65 10.97 1.39
N GLU A 25 -0.54 10.66 0.71
CA GLU A 25 -0.56 10.03 -0.63
C GLU A 25 -1.16 8.61 -0.55
N VAL A 26 -0.81 7.86 0.49
CA VAL A 26 -1.39 6.54 0.74
C VAL A 26 -2.91 6.62 0.89
N MET A 27 -3.40 7.57 1.69
CA MET A 27 -4.84 7.75 1.89
C MET A 27 -5.53 8.22 0.60
N GLU A 28 -4.97 9.15 -0.15
CA GLU A 28 -5.58 9.61 -1.41
C GLU A 28 -5.69 8.46 -2.44
N ALA A 29 -4.65 7.65 -2.59
CA ALA A 29 -4.63 6.55 -3.56
C ALA A 29 -5.54 5.37 -3.18
N TRP A 30 -5.70 5.07 -1.89
CA TRP A 30 -6.36 3.83 -1.43
C TRP A 30 -7.69 4.02 -0.69
N ARG A 31 -8.07 5.26 -0.30
CA ARG A 31 -9.30 5.52 0.48
C ARG A 31 -10.58 5.57 -0.36
N THR A 32 -10.50 5.94 -1.64
CA THR A 32 -11.67 6.29 -2.46
C THR A 32 -12.41 5.09 -3.06
N SER A 33 -11.88 3.88 -2.86
CA SER A 33 -12.26 2.73 -3.66
C SER A 33 -12.93 1.65 -2.79
N CYS A 34 -14.03 2.00 -2.11
CA CYS A 34 -14.88 1.08 -1.31
C CYS A 34 -15.14 -0.24 -2.07
N PRO A 35 -14.76 -1.43 -1.54
CA PRO A 35 -14.63 -1.80 -0.13
C PRO A 35 -13.20 -1.75 0.47
N ARG A 36 -12.26 -1.03 -0.17
CA ARG A 36 -10.82 -1.03 0.13
C ARG A 36 -10.36 -0.29 1.40
N LEU A 37 -11.26 0.30 2.19
CA LEU A 37 -10.87 0.83 3.52
C LEU A 37 -10.25 -0.28 4.39
N THR A 38 -10.73 -1.51 4.18
CA THR A 38 -10.20 -2.75 4.77
C THR A 38 -8.73 -3.01 4.42
N VAL A 39 -8.22 -2.61 3.26
CA VAL A 39 -6.84 -2.94 2.86
C VAL A 39 -5.82 -2.20 3.72
N TRP A 40 -6.08 -0.92 4.00
CA TRP A 40 -5.22 -0.14 4.90
C TRP A 40 -5.27 -0.68 6.33
N GLU A 41 -6.47 -1.04 6.79
CA GLU A 41 -6.70 -1.63 8.11
C GLU A 41 -6.00 -3.01 8.21
N ASP A 42 -6.22 -3.90 7.26
CA ASP A 42 -5.57 -5.22 7.17
C ASP A 42 -4.04 -5.12 7.09
N ALA A 43 -3.51 -4.13 6.37
CA ALA A 43 -2.08 -3.90 6.30
C ALA A 43 -1.49 -3.45 7.64
N THR A 44 -2.23 -2.59 8.36
CA THR A 44 -1.84 -2.05 9.65
C THR A 44 -1.99 -3.10 10.75
N ASP A 45 -3.14 -3.76 10.84
CA ASP A 45 -3.47 -4.81 11.80
C ASP A 45 -2.63 -6.07 11.56
N GLY A 46 -2.34 -6.37 10.30
CA GLY A 46 -1.40 -7.40 9.88
C GLY A 46 0.06 -7.03 10.15
N GLY A 47 0.37 -5.81 10.59
CA GLY A 47 1.74 -5.37 10.86
C GLY A 47 2.66 -5.44 9.65
N TYR A 48 2.10 -5.33 8.44
CA TYR A 48 2.84 -5.38 7.18
C TYR A 48 3.43 -4.02 6.81
N VAL A 49 2.88 -2.94 7.36
CA VAL A 49 3.35 -1.56 7.16
C VAL A 49 3.68 -0.89 8.48
N ALA A 50 4.62 0.06 8.45
CA ALA A 50 4.99 0.89 9.57
C ALA A 50 4.91 2.37 9.20
N ARG A 51 4.57 3.20 10.20
CA ARG A 51 4.63 4.66 10.11
C ARG A 51 5.98 5.13 10.62
N LYS A 52 6.80 5.69 9.74
CA LYS A 52 8.07 6.31 10.08
C LYS A 52 7.86 7.81 10.32
N PRO A 53 8.04 8.31 11.55
CA PRO A 53 7.91 9.73 11.82
C PRO A 53 9.03 10.50 11.11
N MET A 54 8.68 11.66 10.56
CA MET A 54 9.62 12.55 9.89
C MET A 54 9.47 13.96 10.49
N ALA A 55 10.56 14.53 10.97
CA ALA A 55 10.53 15.81 11.69
C ALA A 55 9.98 16.93 10.78
N GLY A 56 8.86 17.53 11.20
CA GLY A 56 8.22 18.63 10.48
C GLY A 56 7.53 18.25 9.16
N GLN A 57 7.35 16.96 8.87
CA GLN A 57 6.72 16.47 7.64
C GLN A 57 5.66 15.41 7.92
N THR A 58 4.86 15.07 6.91
CA THR A 58 3.93 13.94 6.99
C THR A 58 4.70 12.63 7.18
N PRO A 59 4.22 11.72 8.05
CA PRO A 59 4.89 10.46 8.28
C PRO A 59 4.92 9.62 7.00
N LEU A 60 6.04 8.95 6.76
CA LEU A 60 6.19 8.02 5.66
C LEU A 60 5.65 6.65 6.07
N ILE A 61 5.01 5.98 5.13
CA ILE A 61 4.56 4.60 5.24
C ILE A 61 5.57 3.73 4.50
N GLU A 62 6.11 2.73 5.19
CA GLU A 62 7.06 1.78 4.64
C GLU A 62 6.67 0.34 4.97
N LEU A 63 7.14 -0.62 4.17
CA LEU A 63 6.97 -2.04 4.49
C LEU A 63 7.81 -2.44 5.68
N THR A 64 7.19 -3.18 6.62
CA THR A 64 7.93 -3.89 7.66
C THR A 64 8.67 -5.09 7.08
N ILE A 65 9.55 -5.70 7.88
CA ILE A 65 10.18 -6.98 7.53
C ILE A 65 9.09 -8.03 7.22
N ARG A 66 8.06 -8.12 8.08
CA ARG A 66 6.91 -9.01 7.89
C ARG A 66 6.18 -8.74 6.57
N GLY A 67 5.97 -7.47 6.21
CA GLY A 67 5.35 -7.09 4.93
C GLY A 67 6.17 -7.56 3.73
N LYS A 68 7.49 -7.44 3.79
CA LYS A 68 8.39 -7.92 2.73
C LYS A 68 8.37 -9.45 2.61
N GLU A 69 8.39 -10.17 3.74
CA GLU A 69 8.30 -11.63 3.77
C GLU A 69 6.94 -12.14 3.25
N PHE A 70 5.86 -11.45 3.61
CA PHE A 70 4.53 -11.75 3.09
C PHE A 70 4.47 -11.62 1.57
N LEU A 71 5.03 -10.53 1.01
CA LEU A 71 5.12 -10.35 -0.45
C LEU A 71 5.97 -11.42 -1.13
N ALA A 72 7.12 -11.78 -0.54
CA ALA A 72 8.01 -12.80 -1.10
C ALA A 72 7.34 -14.18 -1.19
N THR A 73 6.40 -14.48 -0.29
CA THR A 73 5.67 -15.75 -0.23
C THR A 73 4.36 -15.72 -1.03
N HIS A 74 3.85 -14.53 -1.36
CA HIS A 74 2.60 -14.33 -2.10
C HIS A 74 2.83 -13.43 -3.32
N PRO A 75 3.66 -13.85 -4.29
CA PRO A 75 3.92 -13.06 -5.49
C PRO A 75 2.61 -12.85 -6.25
N ARG A 76 2.41 -11.64 -6.80
CA ARG A 76 1.30 -11.41 -7.70
C ARG A 76 1.28 -12.41 -8.86
N ILE A 77 0.17 -13.13 -8.99
CA ILE A 77 -0.23 -13.66 -10.28
C ILE A 77 -0.74 -12.46 -11.09
N ARG A 78 0.13 -11.87 -11.93
CA ARG A 78 -0.18 -10.68 -12.75
C ARG A 78 -1.45 -10.92 -13.57
N SER A 79 -2.58 -10.43 -13.06
CA SER A 79 -3.79 -10.23 -13.84
C SER A 79 -3.67 -8.87 -14.53
N ALA A 80 -3.84 -8.83 -15.85
CA ALA A 80 -3.47 -7.72 -16.74
C ALA A 80 -4.24 -6.38 -16.55
N GLN A 81 -4.78 -6.09 -15.37
CA GLN A 81 -5.66 -4.94 -15.15
C GLN A 81 -5.02 -3.73 -14.42
N HIS A 82 -3.81 -3.84 -13.87
CA HIS A 82 -3.21 -2.76 -13.05
C HIS A 82 -2.05 -1.98 -13.71
N ILE A 83 -2.04 -1.84 -15.04
CA ILE A 83 -1.05 -0.98 -15.73
C ILE A 83 -1.48 0.52 -15.73
N ARG A 84 -2.70 0.85 -15.31
CA ARG A 84 -3.30 2.18 -15.60
C ARG A 84 -3.05 3.32 -14.61
N ASP A 85 -2.62 3.09 -13.37
CA ASP A 85 -2.58 4.18 -12.37
C ASP A 85 -1.16 4.58 -11.93
N SER A 86 -0.12 4.10 -12.64
CA SER A 86 1.28 4.44 -12.39
C SER A 86 1.69 5.88 -12.75
N ALA A 87 0.76 6.78 -13.04
CA ALA A 87 1.11 8.16 -13.40
C ALA A 87 0.07 9.18 -12.93
N GLY A 88 0.47 9.98 -11.93
CA GLY A 88 0.20 11.41 -11.97
C GLY A 88 -0.56 12.00 -10.80
N HIS A 89 0.16 12.42 -9.77
CA HIS A 89 0.06 13.81 -9.35
C HIS A 89 1.33 14.27 -8.60
N ARG A 90 2.35 14.62 -9.39
CA ARG A 90 3.38 15.57 -8.98
C ARG A 90 2.71 16.94 -8.91
N ILE A 91 2.32 17.40 -7.72
CA ILE A 91 2.01 18.83 -7.53
C ILE A 91 3.32 19.54 -7.20
N GLU A 92 3.94 20.08 -8.24
CA GLU A 92 4.90 21.17 -8.13
C GLU A 92 4.12 22.50 -8.04
N ARG A 93 4.50 23.30 -7.04
CA ARG A 93 4.25 24.74 -6.81
C ARG A 93 2.93 25.19 -6.18
#